data_AF-A0A8S1WJR3-F1
#
_entry.id   AF-A0A8S1WJR3-F1
#
_cell.length_a   1.000
_cell.length_b   1.000
_cell.length_c   1.000
_cell.angle_alpha   90.00
_cell.angle_beta   90.00
_cell.angle_gamma   90.00
#
_symmetry.space_group_name_H-M   'P 1'
#
loop_
_entity.id
_entity.type
_entity.pdbx_description
1 polymer ?
#
loop_
_entity_poly.entity_id
_entity_poly.type
_entity_poly.pdbx_seq_one_letter_code
_entity_poly.pdbx_strand_id
1 'polypeptide(L)'
;MSNRITIFLQGQFEFGDLRGFIELIFYVFSTLGDRNIMYYILIYLWLKQANKLQTLQLIIMYSISSFFGDFVKMILKQPRPFYIDSTIQLDFCQYGFGGPSGHACRALVFYAILFNMLQTQNSQQSENSHQVQSEELYLMIQPEQTQSNEISWKNRIIKCSILIIFILLTGIARVYFGVHFLNQVMLGWIMGIYLLFIFYNCGMQDKIIQLLNQTIQKEPFNRQQIALLIYLILTITVSFMMYYGCINSQILAQLKQNWKDVADSQQKCNDKYYNTSFEKHDIIGISIISFPYFIFISLLYKKGIYDPQLYSHKFFTKKGVIRTIVLVIGLMLPYYCRKQTKQFLLSIDSNIFVQFFCIGLLYFLELTLLLIYLIPFINKLLKVDDPGDLLNYQPKIEEQQYEFEL
;
A
#
# COMPACT_ATOMS: atom_id res chain seq x y z
N MET A 1 -14.62 4.76 -29.37
CA MET A 1 -14.57 6.07 -28.65
C MET A 1 -13.39 6.18 -27.69
N SER A 2 -13.10 5.15 -26.88
CA SER A 2 -12.07 5.14 -25.80
C SER A 2 -10.76 5.90 -26.05
N ASN A 3 -10.05 5.59 -27.15
CA ASN A 3 -8.70 6.10 -27.39
C ASN A 3 -8.58 7.58 -27.72
N ARG A 4 -9.69 8.25 -28.09
CA ARG A 4 -9.67 9.68 -28.46
C ARG A 4 -9.11 10.56 -27.33
N ILE A 5 -9.29 10.17 -26.07
CA ILE A 5 -8.79 10.92 -24.92
C ILE A 5 -7.27 10.73 -24.75
N THR A 6 -6.74 9.51 -24.92
CA THR A 6 -5.29 9.27 -24.92
C THR A 6 -4.62 9.99 -26.08
N ILE A 7 -5.13 9.85 -27.30
CA ILE A 7 -4.58 10.50 -28.51
C ILE A 7 -4.60 12.03 -28.35
N PHE A 8 -5.69 12.59 -27.81
CA PHE A 8 -5.77 14.02 -27.49
C PHE A 8 -4.72 14.45 -26.46
N LEU A 9 -4.57 13.73 -25.34
CA LEU A 9 -3.58 14.06 -24.30
C LEU A 9 -2.14 13.95 -24.83
N GLN A 10 -1.83 12.92 -25.63
CA GLN A 10 -0.52 12.71 -26.23
C GLN A 10 -0.18 13.80 -27.27
N GLY A 11 -1.17 14.21 -28.08
CA GLY A 11 -1.02 15.25 -29.11
C GLY A 11 -1.12 16.70 -28.59
N GLN A 12 -1.57 16.94 -27.35
CA GLN A 12 -1.61 18.27 -26.73
C GLN A 12 -0.42 18.56 -25.82
N PHE A 13 0.32 17.54 -25.37
CA PHE A 13 1.44 17.68 -24.45
C PHE A 13 2.75 17.06 -24.98
N GLU A 14 2.84 16.85 -26.30
CA GLU A 14 4.03 16.43 -27.04
C GLU A 14 4.71 15.18 -26.46
N PHE A 15 3.97 14.06 -26.47
CA PHE A 15 4.41 12.78 -25.90
C PHE A 15 5.78 12.33 -26.41
N GLY A 16 6.66 11.97 -25.49
CA GLY A 16 8.03 11.53 -25.77
C GLY A 16 9.07 12.64 -25.92
N ASP A 17 8.72 13.93 -25.71
CA ASP A 17 9.75 14.95 -25.51
C ASP A 17 10.47 14.73 -24.16
N LEU A 18 11.75 14.36 -24.25
CA LEU A 18 12.66 14.23 -23.10
C LEU A 18 12.90 15.55 -22.34
N ARG A 19 12.43 16.69 -22.84
CA ARG A 19 12.42 18.00 -22.16
C ARG A 19 11.01 18.42 -21.71
N GLY A 20 10.00 17.58 -21.96
CA GLY A 20 8.59 17.87 -21.72
C GLY A 20 8.27 17.99 -20.23
N PHE A 21 8.09 19.22 -19.76
CA PHE A 21 7.75 19.51 -18.36
C PHE A 21 6.46 18.81 -17.90
N ILE A 22 5.46 18.68 -18.78
CA ILE A 22 4.20 17.99 -18.50
C ILE A 22 4.38 16.47 -18.43
N GLU A 23 5.20 15.88 -19.30
CA GLU A 23 5.55 14.46 -19.26
C GLU A 23 6.28 14.10 -17.96
N LEU A 24 7.24 14.93 -17.55
CA LEU A 24 7.93 14.78 -16.26
C LEU A 24 6.96 14.85 -15.07
N ILE A 25 5.98 15.77 -15.09
CA ILE A 25 4.92 15.83 -14.08
C ILE A 25 4.12 14.52 -14.06
N PHE A 26 3.59 14.08 -15.21
CA PHE A 26 2.82 12.83 -15.26
C PHE A 26 3.65 11.62 -14.85
N TYR A 27 4.94 11.57 -15.19
CA TYR A 27 5.87 10.52 -14.76
C TYR A 27 6.02 10.49 -13.24
N VAL A 28 6.22 11.65 -12.59
CA VAL A 28 6.33 11.75 -11.13
C VAL A 28 5.03 11.32 -10.44
N PHE A 29 3.87 11.84 -10.85
CA PHE A 29 2.59 11.44 -10.23
C PHE A 29 2.24 9.96 -10.50
N SER A 30 2.55 9.43 -11.69
CA SER A 30 2.40 7.99 -11.97
C SER A 30 3.34 7.15 -11.10
N THR A 31 4.59 7.58 -10.91
CA THR A 31 5.59 6.88 -10.09
C THR A 31 5.18 6.86 -8.62
N LEU A 32 4.63 7.96 -8.10
CA LEU A 32 4.08 8.03 -6.74
C LEU A 32 2.82 7.16 -6.56
N GLY A 33 2.12 6.80 -7.63
CA GLY A 33 1.05 5.80 -7.64
C GLY A 33 1.50 4.35 -7.87
N ASP A 34 2.80 4.09 -8.03
CA ASP A 34 3.31 2.73 -8.26
C ASP A 34 3.41 1.90 -6.97
N ARG A 35 3.16 0.59 -7.12
CA ARG A 35 3.21 -0.42 -6.06
C ARG A 35 4.53 -0.40 -5.28
N ASN A 36 5.67 -0.18 -5.93
CA ASN A 36 6.99 -0.23 -5.26
C ASN A 36 7.23 1.01 -4.40
N ILE A 37 6.95 2.20 -4.95
CA ILE A 37 7.10 3.47 -4.20
C ILE A 37 6.18 3.50 -2.98
N MET A 38 4.93 3.06 -3.14
CA MET A 38 3.97 2.98 -2.03
C MET A 38 4.41 1.98 -0.95
N TYR A 39 5.05 0.86 -1.31
CA TYR A 39 5.70 -0.02 -0.32
C TYR A 39 6.84 0.69 0.42
N TYR A 40 7.74 1.41 -0.26
CA TYR A 40 8.82 2.12 0.42
C TYR A 40 8.30 3.20 1.37
N ILE A 41 7.22 3.91 1.01
CA ILE A 41 6.55 4.86 1.92
C ILE A 41 5.93 4.13 3.13
N LEU A 42 5.20 3.01 2.93
CA LEU A 42 4.67 2.19 4.02
C LEU A 42 5.75 1.78 5.03
N ILE A 43 6.91 1.35 4.52
CA ILE A 43 7.96 0.80 5.36
C ILE A 43 8.81 1.92 6.02
N TYR A 44 8.90 3.09 5.40
CA TYR A 44 9.41 4.30 6.05
C TYR A 44 8.50 4.76 7.21
N LEU A 45 7.18 4.75 7.00
CA LEU A 45 6.19 5.04 8.06
C LEU A 45 6.27 4.01 9.20
N TRP A 46 6.47 2.73 8.88
CA TRP A 46 6.64 1.65 9.88
C TRP A 46 7.76 1.93 10.88
N LEU A 47 8.89 2.50 10.46
CA LEU A 47 9.88 3.02 11.40
C LEU A 47 9.39 4.28 12.10
N LYS A 48 9.05 5.32 11.32
CA LYS A 48 9.02 6.72 11.75
C LYS A 48 7.78 7.11 12.58
N GLN A 49 6.71 6.32 12.52
CA GLN A 49 5.47 6.62 13.21
C GLN A 49 5.48 6.04 14.63
N ALA A 50 5.13 6.87 15.61
CA ALA A 50 4.88 6.43 17.00
C ALA A 50 3.65 5.52 17.06
N ASN A 51 2.54 6.01 16.50
CA ASN A 51 1.28 5.30 16.42
C ASN A 51 1.33 4.22 15.31
N LYS A 52 1.90 3.05 15.62
CA LYS A 52 1.99 1.91 14.71
C LYS A 52 0.62 1.38 14.29
N LEU A 53 -0.40 1.53 15.14
CA LEU A 53 -1.78 1.12 14.88
C LEU A 53 -2.35 1.82 13.63
N GLN A 54 -2.12 3.13 13.49
CA GLN A 54 -2.45 3.87 12.27
C GLN A 54 -1.67 3.36 11.04
N THR A 55 -0.40 2.97 11.21
CA THR A 55 0.39 2.41 10.10
C THR A 55 -0.12 1.03 9.68
N LEU A 56 -0.54 0.20 10.63
CA LEU A 56 -1.15 -1.11 10.40
C LEU A 56 -2.47 -0.98 9.62
N GLN A 57 -3.32 -0.01 9.96
CA GLN A 57 -4.53 0.31 9.20
C GLN A 57 -4.22 0.67 7.74
N LEU A 58 -3.18 1.49 7.50
CA LEU A 58 -2.74 1.86 6.17
C LEU A 58 -2.21 0.64 5.37
N ILE A 59 -1.46 -0.26 6.01
CA ILE A 59 -1.00 -1.54 5.41
C ILE A 59 -2.21 -2.43 5.04
N ILE A 60 -3.20 -2.55 5.94
CA ILE A 60 -4.42 -3.34 5.71
C ILE A 60 -5.20 -2.79 4.51
N MET A 61 -5.51 -1.49 4.50
CA MET A 61 -6.31 -0.88 3.43
C MET A 61 -5.57 -0.81 2.09
N TYR A 62 -4.25 -0.65 2.09
CA TYR A 62 -3.43 -0.80 0.88
C TYR A 62 -3.46 -2.23 0.34
N SER A 63 -3.37 -3.24 1.21
CA SER A 63 -3.42 -4.66 0.82
C SER A 63 -4.80 -5.04 0.26
N ILE A 64 -5.88 -4.57 0.91
CA ILE A 64 -7.26 -4.78 0.46
C ILE A 64 -7.53 -4.08 -0.88
N SER A 65 -7.15 -2.81 -1.05
CA SER A 65 -7.34 -2.09 -2.31
C SER A 65 -6.48 -2.64 -3.45
N SER A 66 -5.30 -3.19 -3.16
CA SER A 66 -4.53 -3.93 -4.14
C SER A 66 -5.17 -5.26 -4.52
N PHE A 67 -5.67 -6.01 -3.54
CA PHE A 67 -6.39 -7.27 -3.78
C PHE A 67 -7.59 -7.03 -4.69
N PHE A 68 -8.47 -6.08 -4.36
CA PHE A 68 -9.64 -5.75 -5.21
C PHE A 68 -9.23 -5.26 -6.61
N GLY A 69 -8.14 -4.50 -6.73
CA GLY A 69 -7.58 -4.11 -8.03
C GLY A 69 -7.24 -5.29 -8.93
N ASP A 70 -6.50 -6.26 -8.38
CA ASP A 70 -6.01 -7.40 -9.15
C ASP A 70 -7.11 -8.49 -9.33
N PHE A 71 -8.06 -8.60 -8.38
CA PHE A 71 -9.23 -9.49 -8.43
C PHE A 71 -10.29 -9.01 -9.44
N VAL A 72 -10.69 -7.74 -9.40
CA VAL A 72 -11.73 -7.19 -10.30
C VAL A 72 -11.25 -7.19 -11.76
N LYS A 73 -9.94 -7.04 -12.00
CA LYS A 73 -9.33 -7.29 -13.32
C LYS A 73 -9.65 -8.68 -13.88
N MET A 74 -9.53 -9.73 -13.06
CA MET A 74 -9.83 -11.10 -13.46
C MET A 74 -11.33 -11.35 -13.66
N ILE A 75 -12.21 -10.49 -13.12
CA ILE A 75 -13.64 -10.46 -13.48
C ILE A 75 -13.82 -9.80 -14.85
N LEU A 76 -13.34 -8.57 -15.01
CA LEU A 76 -13.66 -7.69 -16.14
C LEU A 76 -12.90 -8.02 -17.43
N LYS A 77 -11.70 -8.61 -17.31
CA LYS A 77 -10.88 -9.14 -18.41
C LYS A 77 -10.59 -8.14 -19.54
N GLN A 78 -10.62 -6.84 -19.24
CA GLN A 78 -10.57 -5.79 -20.26
C GLN A 78 -9.17 -5.60 -20.88
N PRO A 79 -9.09 -5.22 -22.18
CA PRO A 79 -7.84 -4.81 -22.80
C PRO A 79 -7.30 -3.48 -22.25
N ARG A 80 -6.10 -3.13 -22.71
CA ARG A 80 -5.48 -1.81 -22.57
C ARG A 80 -5.60 -1.03 -23.88
N PRO A 81 -5.40 0.31 -23.90
CA PRO A 81 -5.48 1.12 -25.12
C PRO A 81 -4.61 0.57 -26.27
N PHE A 82 -3.35 0.28 -25.98
CA PHE A 82 -2.38 -0.24 -26.96
C PHE A 82 -2.60 -1.70 -27.41
N TYR A 83 -3.50 -2.46 -26.78
CA TYR A 83 -3.87 -3.81 -27.24
C TYR A 83 -4.85 -3.78 -28.43
N ILE A 84 -5.45 -2.63 -28.74
CA ILE A 84 -6.51 -2.52 -29.76
C ILE A 84 -6.25 -1.40 -30.79
N ASP A 85 -5.12 -0.69 -30.66
CA ASP A 85 -4.80 0.50 -31.43
C ASP A 85 -3.29 0.76 -31.35
N SER A 86 -2.58 0.48 -32.45
CA SER A 86 -1.13 0.65 -32.53
C SER A 86 -0.68 2.11 -32.60
N THR A 87 -1.61 3.06 -32.79
CA THR A 87 -1.28 4.51 -32.81
C THR A 87 -1.03 5.10 -31.42
N ILE A 88 -1.44 4.38 -30.36
CA ILE A 88 -1.20 4.79 -28.98
C ILE A 88 0.29 4.72 -28.65
N GLN A 89 0.88 5.86 -28.32
CA GLN A 89 2.27 5.91 -27.89
C GLN A 89 2.41 5.37 -26.46
N LEU A 90 3.56 4.77 -26.15
CA LEU A 90 3.88 4.18 -24.85
C LEU A 90 5.29 4.63 -24.42
N ASP A 91 5.60 4.47 -23.13
CA ASP A 91 6.98 4.43 -22.62
C ASP A 91 7.39 3.09 -22.03
N PHE A 92 6.44 2.36 -21.47
CA PHE A 92 6.66 1.06 -20.84
C PHE A 92 5.50 0.14 -21.19
N CYS A 93 5.80 -1.03 -21.74
CA CYS A 93 4.78 -2.04 -22.00
C CYS A 93 4.40 -2.73 -20.68
N GLN A 94 3.12 -2.64 -20.29
CA GLN A 94 2.60 -3.30 -19.08
C GLN A 94 1.57 -4.37 -19.46
N TYR A 95 1.97 -5.64 -19.43
CA TYR A 95 1.09 -6.77 -19.71
C TYR A 95 0.02 -7.03 -18.62
N GLY A 96 -0.86 -8.01 -18.85
CA GLY A 96 -2.03 -8.30 -18.00
C GLY A 96 -3.24 -7.39 -18.27
N PHE A 97 -4.36 -7.62 -17.58
CA PHE A 97 -5.62 -6.90 -17.83
C PHE A 97 -5.55 -5.40 -17.49
N GLY A 98 -6.34 -4.59 -18.20
CA GLY A 98 -6.35 -3.13 -18.09
C GLY A 98 -7.27 -2.56 -17.00
N GLY A 99 -8.51 -3.05 -16.87
CA GLY A 99 -9.51 -2.43 -16.00
C GLY A 99 -9.77 -3.21 -14.71
N PRO A 100 -9.77 -2.59 -13.52
CA PRO A 100 -9.56 -1.16 -13.23
C PRO A 100 -8.07 -0.75 -13.14
N SER A 101 -7.82 0.57 -13.17
CA SER A 101 -6.50 1.13 -12.90
C SER A 101 -6.12 0.99 -11.43
N GLY A 102 -5.23 0.02 -11.16
CA GLY A 102 -4.69 -0.22 -9.82
C GLY A 102 -3.86 0.95 -9.26
N HIS A 103 -3.30 1.83 -10.11
CA HIS A 103 -2.67 3.08 -9.66
C HIS A 103 -3.73 4.03 -9.09
N ALA A 104 -4.80 4.29 -9.84
CA ALA A 104 -5.87 5.20 -9.44
C ALA A 104 -6.57 4.76 -8.14
N CYS A 105 -6.91 3.46 -8.02
CA CYS A 105 -7.54 2.94 -6.81
C CYS A 105 -6.61 2.95 -5.58
N ARG A 106 -5.38 2.42 -5.72
CA ARG A 106 -4.47 2.31 -4.56
C ARG A 106 -4.00 3.68 -4.10
N ALA A 107 -3.66 4.57 -5.02
CA ALA A 107 -3.25 5.93 -4.66
C ALA A 107 -4.36 6.64 -3.88
N LEU A 108 -5.63 6.56 -4.32
CA LEU A 108 -6.74 7.18 -3.60
C LEU A 108 -6.88 6.63 -2.18
N VAL A 109 -6.94 5.31 -2.01
CA VAL A 109 -7.10 4.68 -0.68
C VAL A 109 -5.91 5.02 0.22
N PHE A 110 -4.69 4.91 -0.30
CA PHE A 110 -3.45 5.13 0.46
C PHE A 110 -3.25 6.60 0.85
N TYR A 111 -3.27 7.52 -0.11
CA TYR A 111 -2.96 8.92 0.16
C TYR A 111 -4.08 9.62 0.95
N ALA A 112 -5.35 9.19 0.83
CA ALA A 112 -6.41 9.69 1.71
C ALA A 112 -6.20 9.27 3.17
N ILE A 113 -5.90 7.99 3.44
CA ILE A 113 -5.67 7.51 4.81
C ILE A 113 -4.38 8.11 5.39
N LEU A 114 -3.29 8.16 4.61
CA LEU A 114 -2.04 8.80 5.00
C LEU A 114 -2.22 10.29 5.29
N PHE A 115 -2.97 11.00 4.46
CA PHE A 115 -3.28 12.42 4.68
C PHE A 115 -4.10 12.62 5.97
N ASN A 116 -5.08 11.76 6.25
CA ASN A 116 -5.82 11.80 7.51
C ASN A 116 -4.91 11.53 8.73
N MET A 117 -4.03 10.53 8.66
CA MET A 117 -3.04 10.23 9.71
C MET A 117 -2.17 11.46 10.00
N LEU A 118 -1.62 12.09 8.96
CA LEU A 118 -0.79 13.29 9.09
C LEU A 118 -1.57 14.49 9.66
N GLN A 119 -2.86 14.65 9.35
CA GLN A 119 -3.68 15.69 10.00
C GLN A 119 -3.83 15.44 11.50
N THR A 120 -4.16 14.21 11.94
CA THR A 120 -4.35 13.91 13.37
C THR A 120 -3.12 14.21 14.23
N GLN A 121 -1.91 13.94 13.70
CA GLN A 121 -0.65 14.23 14.39
C GLN A 121 -0.41 15.72 14.60
N ASN A 122 -0.79 16.56 13.62
CA ASN A 122 -0.63 18.01 13.76
C ASN A 122 -1.61 18.60 14.79
N SER A 123 -2.87 18.10 14.85
CA SER A 123 -3.83 18.54 15.87
C SER A 123 -3.32 18.27 17.29
N GLN A 124 -2.89 17.03 17.56
CA GLN A 124 -2.39 16.62 18.88
C GLN A 124 -1.14 17.40 19.31
N GLN A 125 -0.26 17.77 18.37
CA GLN A 125 0.88 18.64 18.67
C GLN A 125 0.45 20.08 18.99
N SER A 126 -0.52 20.63 18.25
CA SER A 126 -1.07 21.96 18.51
C SER A 126 -1.76 22.01 19.87
N GLU A 127 -2.65 21.05 20.15
CA GLU A 127 -3.39 20.92 21.41
C GLU A 127 -2.43 20.83 22.61
N ASN A 128 -1.45 19.93 22.59
CA ASN A 128 -0.44 19.83 23.65
C ASN A 128 0.36 21.12 23.84
N SER A 129 0.72 21.83 22.76
CA SER A 129 1.45 23.10 22.85
C SER A 129 0.61 24.23 23.44
N HIS A 130 -0.68 24.30 23.08
CA HIS A 130 -1.61 25.27 23.66
C HIS A 130 -1.97 24.93 25.10
N GLN A 131 -1.99 23.65 25.48
CA GLN A 131 -2.25 23.26 26.87
C GLN A 131 -1.13 23.78 27.79
N VAL A 132 0.14 23.54 27.42
CA VAL A 132 1.32 24.06 28.12
C VAL A 132 1.36 25.60 28.15
N GLN A 133 0.99 26.28 27.07
CA GLN A 133 0.91 27.75 27.08
C GLN A 133 -0.29 28.31 27.86
N SER A 134 -1.40 27.60 27.91
CA SER A 134 -2.62 28.09 28.55
C SER A 134 -2.52 28.13 30.08
N GLU A 135 -1.77 27.22 30.71
CA GLU A 135 -1.52 27.27 32.16
C GLU A 135 -0.80 28.55 32.60
N GLU A 136 0.04 29.15 31.74
CA GLU A 136 0.67 30.46 31.99
C GLU A 136 -0.20 31.66 31.54
N LEU A 137 -1.09 31.48 30.56
CA LEU A 137 -1.79 32.57 29.88
C LEU A 137 -3.26 32.79 30.33
N TYR A 138 -3.87 31.85 31.06
CA TYR A 138 -5.32 31.84 31.37
C TYR A 138 -5.86 33.06 32.16
N LEU A 139 -5.01 33.96 32.64
CA LEU A 139 -5.40 35.19 33.33
C LEU A 139 -5.66 36.39 32.40
N MET A 140 -5.41 36.29 31.09
CA MET A 140 -5.61 37.41 30.15
C MET A 140 -6.21 36.99 28.80
N ILE A 141 -7.13 37.84 28.30
CA ILE A 141 -7.70 37.88 26.93
C ILE A 141 -8.85 36.89 26.60
N GLN A 142 -9.99 37.49 26.22
CA GLN A 142 -10.78 37.10 25.05
C GLN A 142 -10.78 38.33 24.10
N PRO A 143 -10.92 38.21 22.76
CA PRO A 143 -11.66 37.15 22.05
C PRO A 143 -11.02 36.65 20.72
N GLU A 144 -10.16 35.62 20.75
CA GLU A 144 -9.49 35.12 19.53
C GLU A 144 -10.20 33.95 18.79
N GLN A 145 -11.26 33.37 19.37
CA GLN A 145 -11.80 32.08 18.91
C GLN A 145 -12.48 32.08 17.52
N THR A 146 -12.89 33.23 16.98
CA THR A 146 -13.51 33.31 15.64
C THR A 146 -12.46 33.26 14.52
N GLN A 147 -11.34 33.97 14.67
CA GLN A 147 -10.33 34.10 13.62
C GLN A 147 -9.50 32.82 13.45
N SER A 148 -9.21 32.10 14.54
CA SER A 148 -8.52 30.80 14.50
C SER A 148 -9.34 29.72 13.76
N ASN A 149 -10.66 29.68 13.96
CA ASN A 149 -11.56 28.81 13.21
C ASN A 149 -11.59 29.12 11.71
N GLU A 150 -11.58 30.41 11.34
CA GLU A 150 -11.59 30.87 9.94
C GLU A 150 -10.25 30.66 9.21
N ILE A 151 -9.15 30.48 9.95
CA ILE A 151 -7.86 30.00 9.43
C ILE A 151 -7.86 28.46 9.31
N SER A 152 -8.46 27.76 10.28
CA SER A 152 -8.54 26.30 10.32
C SER A 152 -9.27 25.71 9.10
N TRP A 153 -10.44 26.24 8.72
CA TRP A 153 -11.18 25.69 7.57
C TRP A 153 -10.49 25.94 6.22
N LYS A 154 -9.87 27.11 6.02
CA LYS A 154 -9.05 27.41 4.82
C LYS A 154 -7.90 26.42 4.68
N ASN A 155 -7.19 26.14 5.78
CA ASN A 155 -6.12 25.15 5.80
C ASN A 155 -6.62 23.72 5.51
N ARG A 156 -7.82 23.33 5.95
CA ARG A 156 -8.43 22.04 5.58
C ARG A 156 -8.77 21.99 4.09
N ILE A 157 -9.42 23.03 3.56
CA ILE A 157 -9.80 23.12 2.13
C ILE A 157 -8.57 23.00 1.23
N ILE A 158 -7.54 23.84 1.45
CA ILE A 158 -6.30 23.85 0.65
C ILE A 158 -5.66 22.45 0.60
N LYS A 159 -5.50 21.79 1.75
CA LYS A 159 -4.88 20.46 1.83
C LYS A 159 -5.73 19.38 1.13
N CYS A 160 -7.06 19.45 1.26
CA CYS A 160 -7.97 18.55 0.53
C CYS A 160 -7.89 18.79 -0.99
N SER A 161 -7.81 20.03 -1.45
CA SER A 161 -7.61 20.35 -2.87
C SER A 161 -6.30 19.78 -3.41
N ILE A 162 -5.19 19.89 -2.65
CA ILE A 162 -3.89 19.29 -3.01
C ILE A 162 -4.01 17.77 -3.16
N LEU A 163 -4.68 17.08 -2.22
CA LEU A 163 -4.92 15.63 -2.31
C LEU A 163 -5.77 15.28 -3.55
N ILE A 164 -6.84 16.01 -3.82
CA ILE A 164 -7.71 15.77 -4.99
C ILE A 164 -6.93 15.94 -6.29
N ILE A 165 -6.15 17.02 -6.43
CA ILE A 165 -5.28 17.28 -7.60
C ILE A 165 -4.27 16.13 -7.76
N PHE A 166 -3.63 15.69 -6.68
CA PHE A 166 -2.68 14.58 -6.69
C PHE A 166 -3.32 13.29 -7.23
N ILE A 167 -4.52 12.93 -6.76
CA ILE A 167 -5.24 11.72 -7.19
C ILE A 167 -5.71 11.81 -8.64
N LEU A 168 -6.14 13.00 -9.08
CA LEU A 168 -6.51 13.25 -10.47
C LEU A 168 -5.30 13.11 -11.40
N LEU A 169 -4.18 13.77 -11.09
CA LEU A 169 -2.93 13.67 -11.87
C LEU A 169 -2.40 12.24 -11.92
N THR A 170 -2.42 11.51 -10.80
CA THR A 170 -2.03 10.09 -10.74
C THR A 170 -2.87 9.22 -11.68
N GLY A 171 -4.17 9.51 -11.83
CA GLY A 171 -5.04 8.80 -12.76
C GLY A 171 -4.86 9.23 -14.23
N ILE A 172 -4.83 10.55 -14.49
CA ILE A 172 -4.67 11.12 -15.83
C ILE A 172 -3.35 10.69 -16.47
N ALA A 173 -2.27 10.64 -15.70
CA ALA A 173 -0.98 10.11 -16.16
C ALA A 173 -1.08 8.70 -16.75
N ARG A 174 -1.95 7.83 -16.22
CA ARG A 174 -2.14 6.47 -16.76
C ARG A 174 -2.93 6.43 -18.07
N VAL A 175 -3.67 7.49 -18.39
CA VAL A 175 -4.33 7.71 -19.70
C VAL A 175 -3.35 8.32 -20.69
N TYR A 176 -2.50 9.24 -20.23
CA TYR A 176 -1.41 9.85 -21.00
C TYR A 176 -0.37 8.81 -21.47
N PHE A 177 0.13 7.95 -20.57
CA PHE A 177 1.07 6.87 -20.91
C PHE A 177 0.44 5.67 -21.65
N GLY A 178 -0.75 5.81 -22.24
CA GLY A 178 -1.36 4.79 -23.11
C GLY A 178 -1.73 3.44 -22.46
N VAL A 179 -1.52 3.27 -21.15
CA VAL A 179 -1.63 1.97 -20.45
C VAL A 179 -3.01 1.68 -19.84
N HIS A 180 -3.88 2.68 -19.71
CA HIS A 180 -5.26 2.54 -19.22
C HIS A 180 -6.22 3.51 -19.94
N PHE A 181 -7.46 3.06 -20.21
CA PHE A 181 -8.52 3.97 -20.66
C PHE A 181 -9.05 4.83 -19.51
N LEU A 182 -9.67 5.99 -19.80
CA LEU A 182 -10.26 6.86 -18.76
C LEU A 182 -11.32 6.15 -17.92
N ASN A 183 -12.18 5.29 -18.51
CA ASN A 183 -13.18 4.55 -17.75
C ASN A 183 -12.56 3.53 -16.76
N GLN A 184 -11.37 2.99 -17.07
CA GLN A 184 -10.61 2.12 -16.16
C GLN A 184 -10.01 2.91 -14.99
N VAL A 185 -9.64 4.17 -15.22
CA VAL A 185 -9.20 5.11 -14.17
C VAL A 185 -10.37 5.53 -13.29
N MET A 186 -11.51 5.92 -13.89
CA MET A 186 -12.74 6.27 -13.17
C MET A 186 -13.25 5.11 -12.31
N LEU A 187 -13.27 3.88 -12.83
CA LEU A 187 -13.64 2.70 -12.04
C LEU A 187 -12.67 2.45 -10.88
N GLY A 188 -11.38 2.71 -11.08
CA GLY A 188 -10.38 2.67 -10.01
C GLY A 188 -10.67 3.69 -8.90
N TRP A 189 -11.02 4.93 -9.25
CA TRP A 189 -11.44 5.94 -8.27
C TRP A 189 -12.75 5.55 -7.58
N ILE A 190 -13.79 5.11 -8.31
CA ILE A 190 -15.08 4.68 -7.73
C ILE A 190 -14.87 3.55 -6.71
N MET A 191 -14.06 2.55 -7.05
CA MET A 191 -13.72 1.45 -6.13
C MET A 191 -12.92 1.95 -4.91
N GLY A 192 -12.00 2.90 -5.09
CA GLY A 192 -11.27 3.54 -4.00
C GLY A 192 -12.18 4.35 -3.06
N ILE A 193 -13.12 5.13 -3.61
CA ILE A 193 -14.15 5.86 -2.84
C ILE A 193 -14.99 4.86 -2.03
N TYR A 194 -15.44 3.76 -2.65
CA TYR A 194 -16.25 2.75 -1.98
C TYR A 194 -15.49 2.04 -0.83
N LEU A 195 -14.21 1.71 -1.03
CA LEU A 195 -13.36 1.15 0.03
C LEU A 195 -13.11 2.14 1.18
N LEU A 196 -12.91 3.42 0.88
CA LEU A 196 -12.80 4.48 1.89
C LEU A 196 -14.13 4.74 2.61
N PHE A 197 -15.26 4.65 1.90
CA PHE A 197 -16.58 4.77 2.49
C PHE A 197 -16.83 3.66 3.52
N ILE A 198 -16.57 2.40 3.15
CA ILE A 198 -16.67 1.26 4.09
C ILE A 198 -15.71 1.44 5.28
N PHE A 199 -14.46 1.83 5.03
CA PHE A 199 -13.46 2.04 6.06
C PHE A 199 -13.93 3.03 7.13
N TYR A 200 -14.32 4.25 6.71
CA TYR A 200 -14.65 5.35 7.61
C TYR A 200 -16.12 5.37 8.11
N ASN A 201 -17.08 4.83 7.36
CA ASN A 201 -18.51 5.01 7.64
C ASN A 201 -19.26 3.71 7.98
N CYS A 202 -18.67 2.54 7.76
CA CYS A 202 -19.29 1.23 8.07
C CYS A 202 -18.63 0.51 9.27
N GLY A 203 -17.93 1.26 10.13
CA GLY A 203 -17.28 0.76 11.35
C GLY A 203 -16.14 -0.24 11.08
N MET A 204 -15.58 -0.26 9.87
CA MET A 204 -14.45 -1.14 9.53
C MET A 204 -13.14 -0.63 10.16
N GLN A 205 -12.94 0.69 10.23
CA GLN A 205 -11.80 1.29 10.95
C GLN A 205 -11.76 0.82 12.41
N ASP A 206 -12.90 0.85 13.11
CA ASP A 206 -13.02 0.50 14.53
C ASP A 206 -12.83 -1.00 14.78
N LYS A 207 -13.41 -1.85 13.92
CA LYS A 207 -13.18 -3.30 13.96
C LYS A 207 -11.71 -3.65 13.76
N ILE A 208 -10.99 -2.94 12.87
CA ILE A 208 -9.55 -3.11 12.70
C ILE A 208 -8.79 -2.66 13.95
N ILE A 209 -9.16 -1.54 14.58
CA ILE A 209 -8.58 -1.07 15.84
C ILE A 209 -8.77 -2.12 16.95
N GLN A 210 -9.99 -2.62 17.12
CA GLN A 210 -10.34 -3.62 18.12
C GLN A 210 -9.52 -4.91 17.94
N LEU A 211 -9.49 -5.45 16.72
CA LEU A 211 -8.73 -6.66 16.37
C LEU A 211 -7.23 -6.49 16.65
N LEU A 212 -6.63 -5.36 16.27
CA LEU A 212 -5.21 -5.10 16.47
C LEU A 212 -4.87 -4.86 17.95
N ASN A 213 -5.72 -4.16 18.70
CA ASN A 213 -5.51 -3.94 20.14
C ASN A 213 -5.58 -5.25 20.92
N GLN A 214 -6.60 -6.10 20.67
CA GLN A 214 -6.71 -7.44 21.28
C GLN A 214 -5.49 -8.32 20.99
N THR A 215 -4.96 -8.25 19.75
CA THR A 215 -3.75 -8.96 19.34
C THR A 215 -2.49 -8.45 20.07
N ILE A 216 -2.35 -7.14 20.25
CA ILE A 216 -1.23 -6.52 20.99
C ILE A 216 -1.31 -6.83 22.49
N GLN A 217 -2.53 -6.87 23.05
CA GLN A 217 -2.81 -7.23 24.44
C GLN A 217 -2.72 -8.75 24.70
N LYS A 218 -2.62 -9.57 23.64
CA LYS A 218 -2.52 -11.04 23.67
C LYS A 218 -3.71 -11.75 24.32
N GLU A 219 -4.92 -11.28 24.02
CA GLU A 219 -6.12 -12.06 24.30
C GLU A 219 -6.03 -13.46 23.65
N PRO A 220 -6.52 -14.54 24.32
CA PRO A 220 -6.35 -15.90 23.84
C PRO A 220 -7.02 -16.13 22.48
N PHE A 221 -6.52 -17.12 21.73
CA PHE A 221 -6.78 -17.32 20.30
C PHE A 221 -8.29 -17.41 19.96
N ASN A 222 -8.86 -16.27 19.56
CA ASN A 222 -10.31 -16.08 19.52
C ASN A 222 -10.93 -16.54 18.18
N ARG A 223 -12.22 -16.87 18.18
CA ARG A 223 -13.05 -17.23 17.01
C ARG A 223 -12.89 -16.27 15.83
N GLN A 224 -12.64 -14.99 16.10
CA GLN A 224 -12.40 -13.96 15.06
C GLN A 224 -11.11 -14.24 14.26
N GLN A 225 -10.06 -14.76 14.88
CA GLN A 225 -8.76 -15.05 14.25
C GLN A 225 -8.86 -16.26 13.31
N ILE A 226 -9.62 -17.28 13.74
CA ILE A 226 -9.98 -18.44 12.93
C ILE A 226 -10.85 -18.01 11.73
N ALA A 227 -11.82 -17.12 11.95
CA ALA A 227 -12.64 -16.57 10.87
C ALA A 227 -11.80 -15.80 9.84
N LEU A 228 -10.83 -14.97 10.26
CA LEU A 228 -9.91 -14.28 9.35
C LEU A 228 -9.08 -15.25 8.50
N LEU A 229 -8.61 -16.37 9.08
CA LEU A 229 -7.92 -17.42 8.31
C LEU A 229 -8.86 -18.09 7.29
N ILE A 230 -10.09 -18.42 7.67
CA ILE A 230 -11.09 -18.99 6.76
C ILE A 230 -11.40 -18.02 5.61
N TYR A 231 -11.60 -16.73 5.89
CA TYR A 231 -11.81 -15.72 4.85
C TYR A 231 -10.59 -15.57 3.93
N LEU A 232 -9.37 -15.65 4.45
CA LEU A 232 -8.14 -15.63 3.64
C LEU A 232 -8.06 -16.84 2.70
N ILE A 233 -8.28 -18.06 3.22
CA ILE A 233 -8.28 -19.30 2.44
C ILE A 233 -9.37 -19.26 1.37
N LEU A 234 -10.60 -18.85 1.72
CA LEU A 234 -11.70 -18.70 0.78
C LEU A 234 -11.39 -17.69 -0.33
N THR A 235 -10.83 -16.52 0.03
CA THR A 235 -10.46 -15.46 -0.92
C THR A 235 -9.41 -15.96 -1.92
N ILE A 236 -8.38 -16.65 -1.45
CA ILE A 236 -7.35 -17.25 -2.30
C ILE A 236 -7.96 -18.36 -3.18
N THR A 237 -8.83 -19.20 -2.63
CA THR A 237 -9.48 -20.31 -3.37
C THR A 237 -10.34 -19.79 -4.52
N VAL A 238 -11.23 -18.82 -4.26
CA VAL A 238 -12.06 -18.18 -5.29
C VAL A 238 -11.19 -17.50 -6.36
N SER A 239 -10.09 -16.87 -5.95
CA SER A 239 -9.14 -16.26 -6.88
C SER A 239 -8.47 -17.29 -7.81
N PHE A 240 -8.08 -18.46 -7.29
CA PHE A 240 -7.58 -19.56 -8.11
C PHE A 240 -8.66 -20.13 -9.04
N MET A 241 -9.90 -20.32 -8.57
CA MET A 241 -11.02 -20.73 -9.43
C MET A 241 -11.24 -19.76 -10.60
N MET A 242 -11.15 -18.45 -10.34
CA MET A 242 -11.22 -17.42 -11.38
C MET A 242 -10.01 -17.46 -12.33
N TYR A 243 -8.80 -17.71 -11.84
CA TYR A 243 -7.61 -17.89 -12.68
C TYR A 243 -7.78 -19.08 -13.65
N TYR A 244 -8.23 -20.24 -13.15
CA TYR A 244 -8.52 -21.39 -13.99
C TYR A 244 -9.64 -21.11 -15.01
N GLY A 245 -10.69 -20.37 -14.61
CA GLY A 245 -11.74 -19.88 -15.50
C GLY A 245 -11.29 -18.78 -16.49
N CYS A 246 -10.08 -18.22 -16.36
CA CYS A 246 -9.47 -17.37 -17.38
C CYS A 246 -8.69 -18.20 -18.40
N ILE A 247 -7.73 -19.01 -17.93
CA ILE A 247 -6.82 -19.74 -18.83
C ILE A 247 -7.53 -20.81 -19.67
N ASN A 248 -8.62 -21.39 -19.17
CA ASN A 248 -9.42 -22.39 -19.90
C ASN A 248 -10.44 -21.77 -20.88
N SER A 249 -10.53 -20.44 -20.97
CA SER A 249 -11.51 -19.77 -21.84
C SER A 249 -10.98 -19.60 -23.27
N GLN A 250 -11.47 -20.42 -24.20
CA GLN A 250 -11.11 -20.36 -25.63
C GLN A 250 -11.36 -18.97 -26.25
N ILE A 251 -12.49 -18.34 -25.93
CA ILE A 251 -12.82 -16.98 -26.38
C ILE A 251 -11.78 -15.97 -25.88
N LEU A 252 -11.36 -16.07 -24.62
CA LEU A 252 -10.33 -15.20 -24.07
C LEU A 252 -8.96 -15.46 -24.68
N ALA A 253 -8.62 -16.71 -24.99
CA ALA A 253 -7.38 -17.06 -25.69
C ALA A 253 -7.32 -16.40 -27.07
N GLN A 254 -8.41 -16.46 -27.85
CA GLN A 254 -8.49 -15.81 -29.16
C GLN A 254 -8.41 -14.27 -29.06
N LEU A 255 -9.15 -13.66 -28.12
CA LEU A 255 -9.07 -12.21 -27.88
C LEU A 255 -7.66 -11.76 -27.48
N LYS A 256 -6.99 -12.51 -26.60
CA LYS A 256 -5.61 -12.25 -26.19
C LYS A 256 -4.61 -12.39 -27.34
N GLN A 257 -4.84 -13.27 -28.32
CA GLN A 257 -3.95 -13.36 -29.48
C GLN A 257 -4.04 -12.09 -30.33
N ASN A 258 -5.27 -11.65 -30.68
CA ASN A 258 -5.46 -10.41 -31.42
C ASN A 258 -4.84 -9.19 -30.69
N TRP A 259 -4.93 -9.15 -29.35
CA TRP A 259 -4.28 -8.11 -28.52
C TRP A 259 -2.75 -8.20 -28.53
N LYS A 260 -2.19 -9.42 -28.60
CA LYS A 260 -0.75 -9.64 -28.74
C LYS A 260 -0.26 -9.13 -30.08
N ASP A 261 -0.93 -9.50 -31.17
CA ASP A 261 -0.53 -9.13 -32.54
C ASP A 261 -0.45 -7.59 -32.72
N VAL A 262 -1.38 -6.86 -32.08
CA VAL A 262 -1.34 -5.38 -32.04
C VAL A 262 -0.23 -4.87 -31.11
N ALA A 263 -0.06 -5.45 -29.91
CA ALA A 263 0.97 -5.01 -28.96
C ALA A 263 2.40 -5.22 -29.48
N ASP A 264 2.68 -6.35 -30.12
CA ASP A 264 4.01 -6.68 -30.65
C ASP A 264 4.35 -5.90 -31.94
N SER A 265 3.37 -5.23 -32.56
CA SER A 265 3.63 -4.21 -33.59
C SER A 265 4.32 -2.95 -33.03
N GLN A 266 4.34 -2.77 -31.70
CA GLN A 266 4.95 -1.62 -31.03
C GLN A 266 6.33 -1.95 -30.45
N GLN A 267 7.36 -1.25 -30.92
CA GLN A 267 8.78 -1.49 -30.56
C GLN A 267 9.10 -1.44 -29.05
N LYS A 268 8.28 -0.75 -28.23
CA LYS A 268 8.44 -0.69 -26.75
C LYS A 268 7.81 -1.89 -26.01
N CYS A 269 7.06 -2.75 -26.70
CA CYS A 269 6.61 -4.07 -26.23
C CYS A 269 7.56 -5.16 -26.75
N ASN A 270 7.75 -6.24 -25.99
CA ASN A 270 8.66 -7.33 -26.37
C ASN A 270 8.16 -8.68 -25.80
N ASP A 271 7.90 -9.61 -26.71
CA ASP A 271 7.00 -10.77 -26.59
C ASP A 271 7.19 -11.62 -25.31
N LYS A 272 8.43 -11.84 -24.88
CA LYS A 272 8.82 -12.87 -23.89
C LYS A 272 8.03 -12.88 -22.56
N TYR A 273 7.38 -11.77 -22.20
CA TYR A 273 6.54 -11.65 -21.00
C TYR A 273 5.02 -11.73 -21.24
N TYR A 274 4.52 -11.64 -22.47
CA TYR A 274 3.08 -11.74 -22.76
C TYR A 274 2.58 -13.14 -22.43
N ASN A 275 3.02 -14.14 -23.22
CA ASN A 275 2.55 -15.52 -23.10
C ASN A 275 2.87 -16.17 -21.74
N THR A 276 4.00 -15.81 -21.12
CA THR A 276 4.48 -16.44 -19.88
C THR A 276 3.86 -15.88 -18.61
N SER A 277 3.32 -14.64 -18.63
CA SER A 277 2.98 -13.91 -17.39
C SER A 277 1.62 -13.20 -17.38
N PHE A 278 0.82 -13.21 -18.46
CA PHE A 278 -0.40 -12.38 -18.57
C PHE A 278 -1.38 -12.55 -17.39
N GLU A 279 -2.04 -13.70 -17.25
CA GLU A 279 -2.90 -13.97 -16.08
C GLU A 279 -2.09 -14.22 -14.79
N LYS A 280 -0.88 -14.76 -14.91
CA LYS A 280 -0.02 -15.05 -13.74
C LYS A 280 0.27 -13.77 -12.93
N HIS A 281 0.32 -12.60 -13.57
CA HIS A 281 0.54 -11.32 -12.90
C HIS A 281 -0.51 -11.01 -11.83
N ASP A 282 -1.80 -11.07 -12.19
CA ASP A 282 -2.89 -10.61 -11.32
C ASP A 282 -3.15 -11.62 -10.19
N ILE A 283 -3.09 -12.95 -10.46
CA ILE A 283 -3.20 -13.97 -9.40
C ILE A 283 -2.01 -13.96 -8.43
N ILE A 284 -0.77 -13.71 -8.88
CA ILE A 284 0.37 -13.52 -7.96
C ILE A 284 0.21 -12.21 -7.17
N GLY A 285 -0.37 -11.17 -7.77
CA GLY A 285 -0.69 -9.90 -7.12
C GLY A 285 -1.65 -10.04 -5.94
N ILE A 286 -2.66 -10.92 -6.07
CA ILE A 286 -3.65 -11.23 -5.02
C ILE A 286 -3.03 -11.73 -3.70
N SER A 287 -1.86 -12.37 -3.73
CA SER A 287 -1.15 -12.83 -2.51
C SER A 287 -0.83 -11.73 -1.49
N ILE A 288 -0.91 -10.45 -1.87
CA ILE A 288 -0.79 -9.31 -0.95
C ILE A 288 -1.81 -9.34 0.19
N ILE A 289 -2.97 -9.97 -0.01
CA ILE A 289 -4.00 -10.07 1.03
C ILE A 289 -3.56 -10.93 2.23
N SER A 290 -2.52 -11.75 2.07
CA SER A 290 -1.88 -12.50 3.16
C SER A 290 -0.94 -11.64 4.03
N PHE A 291 -0.44 -10.50 3.53
CA PHE A 291 0.54 -9.69 4.27
C PHE A 291 0.01 -9.14 5.62
N PRO A 292 -1.20 -8.57 5.70
CA PRO A 292 -1.77 -8.19 7.00
C PRO A 292 -2.03 -9.38 7.93
N TYR A 293 -2.34 -10.56 7.38
CA TYR A 293 -2.56 -11.77 8.17
C TYR A 293 -1.25 -12.30 8.77
N PHE A 294 -0.15 -12.32 8.01
CA PHE A 294 1.16 -12.66 8.55
C PHE A 294 1.59 -11.69 9.65
N ILE A 295 1.38 -10.38 9.46
CA ILE A 295 1.61 -9.35 10.50
C ILE A 295 0.79 -9.66 11.76
N PHE A 296 -0.50 -9.90 11.60
CA PHE A 296 -1.43 -10.20 12.70
C PHE A 296 -0.95 -11.41 13.53
N ILE A 297 -0.65 -12.54 12.86
CA ILE A 297 -0.15 -13.75 13.52
C ILE A 297 1.21 -13.51 14.18
N SER A 298 2.11 -12.77 13.53
CA SER A 298 3.43 -12.44 14.08
C SER A 298 3.34 -11.55 15.33
N LEU A 299 2.32 -10.69 15.44
CA LEU A 299 2.10 -9.89 16.64
C LEU A 299 1.60 -10.72 17.83
N LEU A 300 0.79 -11.77 17.62
CA LEU A 300 0.37 -12.68 18.70
C LEU A 300 1.57 -13.37 19.38
N TYR A 301 2.51 -13.88 18.56
CA TYR A 301 3.71 -14.54 19.06
C TYR A 301 4.82 -13.58 19.51
N LYS A 302 4.71 -12.28 19.22
CA LYS A 302 5.64 -11.27 19.72
C LYS A 302 5.46 -11.13 21.23
N LYS A 303 6.37 -11.71 22.01
CA LYS A 303 6.46 -11.40 23.44
C LYS A 303 6.84 -9.92 23.61
N GLY A 304 5.89 -9.18 24.25
CA GLY A 304 5.56 -7.11 26.15
C GLY A 304 4.34 -6.17 26.48
N ILE A 305 4.58 -4.86 26.36
CA ILE A 305 3.60 -3.78 26.35
C ILE A 305 4.05 -2.85 25.21
N TYR A 306 3.11 -2.40 24.39
CA TYR A 306 3.34 -1.34 23.42
C TYR A 306 2.79 -0.04 24.00
N ASP A 307 3.69 0.89 24.34
CA ASP A 307 3.34 2.21 24.84
C ASP A 307 3.85 3.31 23.89
N PRO A 308 2.99 3.87 23.02
CA PRO A 308 3.37 4.95 22.13
C PRO A 308 3.70 6.28 22.84
N GLN A 309 3.44 6.43 24.14
CA GLN A 309 3.87 7.61 24.91
C GLN A 309 5.39 7.62 25.15
N LEU A 310 6.00 6.45 25.34
CA LEU A 310 7.44 6.28 25.52
C LEU A 310 8.26 6.36 24.21
N TYR A 311 7.61 6.62 23.07
CA TYR A 311 8.24 6.60 21.76
C TYR A 311 8.94 7.93 21.43
N SER A 312 10.26 7.90 21.30
CA SER A 312 11.13 9.09 21.35
C SER A 312 11.87 9.41 20.03
N HIS A 313 11.33 8.99 18.88
CA HIS A 313 12.05 8.98 17.61
C HIS A 313 12.30 10.36 16.97
N LYS A 314 13.51 10.92 17.13
CA LYS A 314 14.00 12.08 16.36
C LYS A 314 14.86 11.64 15.17
N PHE A 315 14.44 11.97 13.94
CA PHE A 315 15.06 11.47 12.68
C PHE A 315 16.55 11.80 12.55
N PHE A 316 16.93 13.07 12.68
CA PHE A 316 18.32 13.55 12.54
C PHE A 316 19.24 13.20 13.74
N THR A 317 18.88 12.21 14.55
CA THR A 317 19.77 11.68 15.59
C THR A 317 20.59 10.50 15.07
N LYS A 318 21.76 10.27 15.68
CA LYS A 318 22.59 9.08 15.39
C LYS A 318 21.79 7.77 15.48
N LYS A 319 20.86 7.64 16.44
CA LYS A 319 19.94 6.48 16.53
C LYS A 319 18.98 6.40 15.34
N GLY A 320 18.30 7.50 14.99
CA GLY A 320 17.35 7.55 13.87
C GLY A 320 17.99 7.23 12.50
N VAL A 321 19.20 7.73 12.26
CA VAL A 321 19.97 7.42 11.04
C VAL A 321 20.35 5.93 10.99
N ILE A 322 20.86 5.36 12.10
CA ILE A 322 21.21 3.93 12.15
C ILE A 322 19.98 3.03 11.93
N ARG A 323 18.83 3.31 12.57
CA ARG A 323 17.57 2.58 12.33
C ARG A 323 17.18 2.57 10.85
N THR A 324 17.32 3.73 10.19
CA THR A 324 17.00 3.90 8.77
C THR A 324 17.94 3.09 7.88
N ILE A 325 19.24 3.06 8.19
CA ILE A 325 20.24 2.25 7.47
C ILE A 325 19.95 0.75 7.66
N VAL A 326 19.68 0.29 8.89
CA VAL A 326 19.32 -1.10 9.21
C VAL A 326 18.10 -1.55 8.42
N LEU A 327 17.06 -0.70 8.33
CA LEU A 327 15.87 -0.96 7.52
C LEU A 327 16.20 -1.06 6.03
N VAL A 328 16.89 -0.07 5.46
CA VAL A 328 17.18 -0.04 4.01
C VAL A 328 18.00 -1.27 3.61
N ILE A 329 19.06 -1.60 4.35
CA ILE A 329 19.87 -2.81 4.12
C ILE A 329 19.02 -4.07 4.28
N GLY A 330 18.23 -4.16 5.36
CA GLY A 330 17.35 -5.30 5.62
C GLY A 330 16.32 -5.53 4.50
N LEU A 331 15.80 -4.47 3.88
CA LEU A 331 14.86 -4.54 2.76
C LEU A 331 15.49 -4.92 1.42
N MET A 332 16.76 -4.58 1.19
CA MET A 332 17.43 -4.94 -0.06
C MET A 332 17.46 -6.46 -0.25
N LEU A 333 17.60 -7.24 0.84
CA LEU A 333 17.68 -8.70 0.76
C LEU A 333 16.37 -9.34 0.25
N PRO A 334 15.17 -9.20 0.87
CA PRO A 334 13.93 -9.75 0.31
C PRO A 334 13.57 -9.17 -1.06
N TYR A 335 13.88 -7.90 -1.33
CA TYR A 335 13.67 -7.31 -2.65
C TYR A 335 14.52 -8.03 -3.73
N TYR A 336 15.81 -8.25 -3.45
CA TYR A 336 16.72 -8.95 -4.34
C TYR A 336 16.30 -10.42 -4.49
N CYS A 337 16.12 -11.15 -3.39
CA CYS A 337 15.65 -12.54 -3.39
C CYS A 337 14.37 -12.72 -4.20
N ARG A 338 13.34 -11.88 -4.01
CA ARG A 338 12.10 -11.93 -4.81
C ARG A 338 12.36 -11.72 -6.30
N LYS A 339 13.31 -10.84 -6.66
CA LYS A 339 13.69 -10.57 -8.04
C LYS A 339 14.37 -11.78 -8.69
N GLN A 340 15.35 -12.42 -8.05
CA GLN A 340 15.93 -13.67 -8.55
C GLN A 340 14.89 -14.78 -8.63
N THR A 341 14.16 -15.03 -7.54
CA THR A 341 13.13 -16.09 -7.48
C THR A 341 12.08 -15.93 -8.57
N LYS A 342 11.63 -14.69 -8.86
CA LYS A 342 10.74 -14.42 -9.98
C LYS A 342 11.40 -14.69 -11.34
N GLN A 343 12.64 -14.26 -11.55
CA GLN A 343 13.36 -14.50 -12.83
C GLN A 343 13.58 -16.00 -13.06
N PHE A 344 14.02 -16.73 -12.03
CA PHE A 344 14.25 -18.18 -12.06
C PHE A 344 12.96 -18.97 -12.34
N LEU A 345 11.89 -18.74 -11.57
CA LEU A 345 10.63 -19.48 -11.70
C LEU A 345 9.90 -19.19 -13.02
N LEU A 346 10.10 -18.01 -13.62
CA LEU A 346 9.65 -17.73 -14.99
C LEU A 346 10.53 -18.37 -16.06
N SER A 347 11.83 -18.59 -15.80
CA SER A 347 12.74 -19.22 -16.77
C SER A 347 12.54 -20.73 -16.92
N ILE A 348 12.00 -21.40 -15.89
CA ILE A 348 11.67 -22.84 -15.88
C ILE A 348 10.17 -23.13 -16.10
N ASP A 349 9.39 -22.11 -16.46
CA ASP A 349 7.92 -22.08 -16.51
C ASP A 349 7.20 -22.86 -15.39
N SER A 350 7.60 -22.62 -14.14
CA SER A 350 7.07 -23.39 -13.00
C SER A 350 5.56 -23.24 -12.82
N ASN A 351 4.90 -24.29 -12.31
CA ASN A 351 3.47 -24.29 -11.99
C ASN A 351 3.06 -23.05 -11.16
N ILE A 352 1.90 -22.48 -11.47
CA ILE A 352 1.36 -21.27 -10.82
C ILE A 352 1.28 -21.35 -9.30
N PHE A 353 1.05 -22.52 -8.70
CA PHE A 353 1.06 -22.68 -7.24
C PHE A 353 2.45 -22.39 -6.64
N VAL A 354 3.52 -22.85 -7.29
CA VAL A 354 4.91 -22.57 -6.88
C VAL A 354 5.21 -21.07 -7.05
N GLN A 355 4.77 -20.46 -8.15
CA GLN A 355 4.94 -19.03 -8.38
C GLN A 355 4.19 -18.18 -7.35
N PHE A 356 2.94 -18.52 -7.03
CA PHE A 356 2.13 -17.84 -6.01
C PHE A 356 2.72 -18.01 -4.61
N PHE A 357 3.22 -19.20 -4.27
CA PHE A 357 3.88 -19.44 -2.98
C PHE A 357 5.20 -18.66 -2.87
N CYS A 358 6.15 -18.87 -3.78
CA CYS A 358 7.50 -18.30 -3.67
C CYS A 358 7.57 -16.80 -3.97
N ILE A 359 6.86 -16.32 -5.00
CA ILE A 359 6.91 -14.89 -5.42
C ILE A 359 5.87 -14.07 -4.62
N GLY A 360 4.83 -14.71 -4.10
CA GLY A 360 3.75 -14.09 -3.33
C GLY A 360 3.89 -14.32 -1.83
N LEU A 361 3.37 -15.46 -1.34
CA LEU A 361 3.21 -15.75 0.09
C LEU A 361 4.52 -15.67 0.88
N LEU A 362 5.56 -16.37 0.41
CA LEU A 362 6.87 -16.44 1.07
C LEU A 362 7.50 -15.05 1.20
N TYR A 363 7.47 -14.23 0.14
CA TYR A 363 7.97 -12.85 0.19
C TYR A 363 7.24 -12.00 1.24
N PHE A 364 5.91 -12.13 1.37
CA PHE A 364 5.17 -11.37 2.38
C PHE A 364 5.40 -11.91 3.81
N LEU A 365 5.70 -13.20 3.96
CA LEU A 365 6.14 -13.79 5.22
C LEU A 365 7.55 -13.30 5.60
N GLU A 366 8.52 -13.36 4.68
CA GLU A 366 9.88 -12.82 4.84
C GLU A 366 9.86 -11.34 5.26
N LEU A 367 9.09 -10.52 4.54
CA LEU A 367 8.94 -9.09 4.84
C LEU A 367 8.33 -8.87 6.23
N THR A 368 7.38 -9.71 6.64
CA THR A 368 6.80 -9.65 8.00
C THR A 368 7.83 -10.00 9.08
N LEU A 369 8.55 -11.11 8.90
CA LEU A 369 9.56 -11.56 9.85
C LEU A 369 10.71 -10.55 9.98
N LEU A 370 11.10 -9.94 8.86
CA LEU A 370 12.06 -8.83 8.82
C LEU A 370 11.58 -7.64 9.68
N LEU A 371 10.35 -7.17 9.46
CA LEU A 371 9.80 -5.98 10.10
C LEU A 371 9.45 -6.16 11.59
N ILE A 372 9.09 -7.37 12.02
CA ILE A 372 8.60 -7.64 13.39
C ILE A 372 9.65 -8.29 14.30
N TYR A 373 10.62 -9.03 13.74
CA TYR A 373 11.64 -9.75 14.51
C TYR A 373 13.07 -9.31 14.20
N LEU A 374 13.50 -9.33 12.94
CA LEU A 374 14.92 -9.14 12.60
C LEU A 374 15.41 -7.69 12.74
N ILE A 375 14.74 -6.71 12.15
CA ILE A 375 15.09 -5.28 12.32
C ILE A 375 15.08 -4.86 13.80
N PRO A 376 14.08 -5.25 14.62
CA PRO A 376 14.08 -4.97 16.06
C PRO A 376 15.24 -5.62 16.81
N PHE A 377 15.58 -6.87 16.49
CA PHE A 377 16.73 -7.56 17.05
C PHE A 377 18.05 -6.83 16.74
N ILE A 378 18.24 -6.42 15.48
CA ILE A 378 19.43 -5.64 15.06
C ILE A 378 19.47 -4.27 15.75
N ASN A 379 18.34 -3.57 15.84
CA ASN A 379 18.26 -2.28 16.56
C ASN A 379 18.66 -2.41 18.04
N LYS A 380 18.22 -3.48 18.71
CA LYS A 380 18.59 -3.78 20.10
C LYS A 380 20.07 -4.18 20.25
N LEU A 381 20.60 -4.99 19.33
CA LEU A 381 22.02 -5.36 19.28
C LEU A 381 22.92 -4.10 19.14
N LEU A 382 22.49 -3.13 18.34
CA LEU A 382 23.16 -1.85 18.13
C LEU A 382 22.85 -0.79 19.22
N LYS A 383 22.04 -1.12 20.24
CA LYS A 383 21.56 -0.20 21.30
C LYS A 383 20.86 1.06 20.77
N VAL A 384 20.24 0.94 19.59
CA VAL A 384 19.44 1.99 18.94
C VAL A 384 17.94 1.71 18.98
N ASP A 385 17.48 0.72 19.74
CA ASP A 385 16.07 0.49 20.03
C ASP A 385 15.39 1.69 20.74
N ASP A 386 14.06 1.70 20.77
CA ASP A 386 13.20 2.75 21.38
C ASP A 386 12.23 2.05 22.35
N PRO A 387 12.07 2.47 23.61
CA PRO A 387 11.25 1.73 24.58
C PRO A 387 9.75 1.75 24.23
N GLY A 388 9.24 2.81 23.58
CA GLY A 388 7.84 2.89 23.16
C GLY A 388 7.51 2.32 21.78
N ASP A 389 8.46 1.71 21.07
CA ASP A 389 8.15 1.05 19.81
C ASP A 389 7.49 -0.32 20.07
N LEU A 390 6.37 -0.61 19.39
CA LEU A 390 5.67 -1.91 19.33
C LEU A 390 6.63 -3.11 19.18
N LEU A 391 7.77 -2.85 18.53
CA LEU A 391 8.80 -3.82 18.21
C LEU A 391 9.78 -4.11 19.35
N ASN A 392 9.89 -3.23 20.35
CA ASN A 392 10.81 -3.31 21.48
C ASN A 392 10.11 -3.61 22.81
N TYR A 393 9.09 -4.47 22.75
CA TYR A 393 8.40 -5.08 23.87
C TYR A 393 9.37 -5.46 25.01
N GLN A 394 9.30 -4.72 26.12
CA GLN A 394 9.84 -5.18 27.41
C GLN A 394 8.81 -6.14 28.03
N PRO A 395 9.22 -7.28 28.61
CA PRO A 395 8.28 -8.06 29.41
C PRO A 395 7.73 -7.17 30.53
N LYS A 396 6.49 -7.42 30.97
CA LYS A 396 6.12 -6.99 32.33
C LYS A 396 7.20 -7.57 33.25
N ILE A 397 7.82 -6.71 34.04
CA ILE A 397 8.37 -7.15 35.32
C ILE A 397 7.14 -7.69 36.06
N GLU A 398 7.11 -9.00 36.29
CA GLU A 398 6.17 -9.56 37.26
C GLU A 398 6.51 -8.86 38.57
N GLU A 399 5.56 -8.13 39.15
CA GLU A 399 5.73 -7.51 40.45
C GLU A 399 6.02 -8.64 41.43
N GLN A 400 7.30 -8.82 41.76
CA GLN A 400 7.70 -9.80 42.76
C GLN A 400 6.99 -9.40 44.03
N GLN A 401 6.05 -10.24 44.48
CA GLN A 401 5.44 -10.13 45.79
C GLN A 401 6.57 -10.29 46.80
N TYR A 402 7.17 -9.17 47.19
CA TYR A 402 7.86 -9.03 48.46
C TYR A 402 6.79 -9.11 49.55
N GLU A 403 6.35 -10.34 49.83
CA GLU A 403 5.74 -10.67 51.10
C GLU A 403 6.77 -10.31 52.17
N PHE A 404 6.53 -9.18 52.84
CA PHE A 404 7.19 -8.89 54.10
C PHE A 404 6.65 -9.89 55.13
N GLU A 405 7.40 -10.97 55.37
CA GLU A 405 7.27 -11.74 56.61
C GLU A 405 7.45 -10.78 57.79
N LEU A 406 6.49 -10.81 58.73
CA LEU A 406 6.34 -9.85 59.83
C LEU A 406 5.86 -10.56 61.11
#